data_AF-A0A0F9J1P4-F1
#
_entry.id   AF-A0A0F9J1P4-F1
#
_cell.length_a   1.000
_cell.length_b   1.000
_cell.length_c   1.000
_cell.angle_alpha   90.00
_cell.angle_beta   90.00
_cell.angle_gamma   90.00
#
_symmetry.space_group_name_H-M   'P 1'
#
loop_
_entity.id
_entity.type
_entity.pdbx_description
1 polymer ?
#
loop_
_entity_poly.entity_id
_entity_poly.type
_entity_poly.pdbx_seq_one_letter_code
_entity_poly.pdbx_strand_id
1 'polypeptide(L)'
;MKPDLILTSDWHLREDTPICRTDDFWSAQWNKVDQVMALQSKYDCPILHAGDLFHHWKPSPYLLSETIDHLQGSRFYTVYGQHDLPQ
;
A
#
# COMPACT_ATOMS: atom_id res chain seq x y z
N MET A 1 12.43 22.52 -6.97
CA MET A 1 12.94 21.58 -5.95
C MET A 1 12.26 20.25 -6.19
N LYS A 2 13.02 19.14 -6.20
CA LYS A 2 12.49 17.78 -6.35
C LYS A 2 12.27 17.20 -4.94
N PRO A 3 11.18 16.47 -4.67
CA PRO A 3 11.00 15.80 -3.37
C PRO A 3 12.11 14.77 -3.13
N ASP A 4 12.61 14.69 -1.90
CA ASP A 4 13.61 13.69 -1.51
C ASP A 4 12.97 12.34 -1.13
N LEU A 5 11.71 12.36 -0.66
CA LEU A 5 11.00 11.21 -0.10
C LEU A 5 9.49 11.33 -0.36
N ILE A 6 8.79 10.21 -0.46
CA ILE A 6 7.33 10.13 -0.30
C ILE A 6 7.03 9.50 1.06
N LEU A 7 6.24 10.19 1.88
CA LEU A 7 5.84 9.73 3.22
C LEU A 7 4.37 9.34 3.20
N THR A 8 4.05 8.13 3.65
CA THR A 8 2.69 7.60 3.68
C THR A 8 2.56 6.51 4.76
N SER A 9 1.35 6.07 5.09
CA SER A 9 1.06 5.06 6.11
C SER A 9 -0.38 4.58 5.97
N ASP A 10 -0.76 3.54 6.72
CA ASP A 10 -2.15 3.14 6.95
C ASP A 10 -2.92 2.82 5.66
N TRP A 11 -2.29 2.09 4.74
CA TRP A 11 -2.93 1.71 3.48
C TRP A 11 -4.07 0.72 3.69
N HIS A 12 -3.93 -0.16 4.70
CA HIS A 12 -4.91 -1.18 5.04
C HIS A 12 -5.43 -1.96 3.82
N LEU A 13 -4.52 -2.46 2.98
CA LEU A 13 -4.87 -3.30 1.84
C LEU A 13 -5.65 -4.53 2.33
N ARG A 14 -6.76 -4.82 1.66
CA ARG A 14 -7.73 -5.86 2.06
C ARG A 14 -8.58 -6.30 0.88
N GLU A 15 -9.14 -7.50 0.95
CA GLU A 15 -10.00 -8.04 -0.12
C GLU A 15 -11.48 -7.72 0.12
N ASP A 16 -11.90 -7.57 1.37
CA ASP A 16 -13.28 -7.22 1.69
C ASP A 16 -13.53 -5.72 1.54
N THR A 17 -14.77 -5.36 1.21
CA THR A 17 -15.14 -3.95 1.01
C THR A 17 -15.52 -3.32 2.34
N PRO A 18 -14.88 -2.21 2.78
CA PRO A 18 -15.29 -1.52 4.00
C PRO A 18 -16.76 -1.10 3.92
N ILE A 19 -17.52 -1.22 5.01
CA ILE A 19 -18.97 -0.98 5.02
C ILE A 19 -19.37 0.43 4.56
N CYS A 20 -18.48 1.40 4.70
CA CYS A 20 -18.70 2.79 4.26
C CYS A 20 -18.42 3.03 2.77
N ARG A 21 -17.97 2.01 2.02
CA ARG A 21 -17.66 2.09 0.60
C ARG A 21 -18.81 1.50 -0.21
N THR A 22 -19.16 2.17 -1.29
CA THR A 22 -20.22 1.75 -2.22
C THR A 22 -19.71 1.57 -3.65
N ASP A 23 -18.42 1.80 -3.86
CA ASP A 23 -17.71 1.68 -5.13
C ASP A 23 -16.99 0.33 -5.26
N ASP A 24 -16.38 0.08 -6.41
CA ASP A 24 -15.44 -1.04 -6.58
C ASP A 24 -14.17 -0.76 -5.78
N PHE A 25 -14.21 -1.15 -4.51
CA PHE A 25 -13.14 -0.88 -3.55
C PHE A 25 -11.83 -1.55 -3.96
N TRP A 26 -11.89 -2.75 -4.55
CA TRP A 26 -10.70 -3.48 -5.00
C TRP A 26 -9.94 -2.68 -6.05
N SER A 27 -10.63 -2.23 -7.10
CA SER A 27 -10.01 -1.36 -8.11
C SER A 27 -9.58 -0.01 -7.50
N ALA A 28 -10.39 0.56 -6.62
CA ALA A 28 -10.11 1.86 -6.01
C ALA A 28 -8.86 1.85 -5.10
N GLN A 29 -8.61 0.78 -4.34
CA GLN A 29 -7.40 0.68 -3.50
C GLN A 29 -6.14 0.58 -4.36
N TRP A 30 -6.16 -0.25 -5.40
CA TRP A 30 -4.98 -0.47 -6.25
C TRP A 30 -4.65 0.76 -7.08
N ASN A 31 -5.68 1.46 -7.59
CA ASN A 31 -5.49 2.76 -8.24
C ASN A 31 -4.77 3.78 -7.35
N LYS A 32 -4.97 3.74 -6.02
CA LYS A 32 -4.23 4.63 -5.09
C LYS A 32 -2.79 4.18 -4.92
N VAL A 33 -2.54 2.88 -4.79
CA VAL A 33 -1.17 2.33 -4.75
C VAL A 33 -0.41 2.74 -6.00
N ASP A 34 -1.03 2.58 -7.18
CA ASP A 34 -0.45 2.95 -8.47
C ASP A 34 -0.16 4.45 -8.59
N GLN A 35 -1.01 5.30 -8.00
CA GLN A 35 -0.74 6.73 -7.91
C GLN A 35 0.53 7.01 -7.10
N VAL A 36 0.74 6.33 -5.97
CA VAL A 36 1.98 6.46 -5.19
C VAL A 36 3.19 5.96 -5.97
N MET A 37 3.07 4.81 -6.66
CA MET A 37 4.14 4.27 -7.51
C MET A 37 4.50 5.22 -8.66
N ALA A 38 3.49 5.81 -9.31
CA ALA A 38 3.67 6.79 -10.36
C ALA A 38 4.36 8.06 -9.85
N LEU A 39 4.03 8.53 -8.64
CA LEU A 39 4.73 9.63 -7.98
C LEU A 39 6.19 9.27 -7.69
N GLN A 40 6.46 8.06 -7.19
CA GLN A 40 7.81 7.58 -6.95
C GLN A 40 8.62 7.53 -8.25
N SER A 41 8.04 7.05 -9.34
CA SER A 41 8.69 7.00 -10.65
C SER A 41 8.97 8.41 -11.18
N LYS A 42 7.97 9.29 -11.16
CA LYS A 42 8.06 10.68 -11.61
C LYS A 42 9.14 11.46 -10.86
N TYR A 43 9.19 11.31 -9.55
CA TYR A 43 10.12 12.04 -8.68
C TYR A 43 11.29 11.18 -8.25
N ASP A 44 11.55 10.02 -8.87
CA ASP A 44 12.68 9.14 -8.60
C ASP A 44 13.24 9.26 -7.16
N CYS A 45 12.39 8.95 -6.17
CA CYS A 45 12.66 9.08 -4.74
C CYS A 45 12.04 7.90 -3.98
N PRO A 46 12.61 7.46 -2.84
CA PRO A 46 12.05 6.33 -2.10
C PRO A 46 10.71 6.67 -1.44
N ILE A 47 9.91 5.62 -1.22
CA ILE A 47 8.68 5.67 -0.43
C ILE A 47 9.01 5.12 0.95
N LEU A 48 8.71 5.91 1.99
CA LEU A 48 8.73 5.48 3.38
C LEU A 48 7.30 5.32 3.87
N HIS A 49 6.92 4.08 4.16
CA HIS A 49 5.62 3.70 4.65
C HIS A 49 5.68 3.38 6.16
N ALA A 50 4.87 4.05 6.98
CA ALA A 50 4.99 3.98 8.44
C ALA A 50 4.29 2.78 9.10
N GLY A 51 3.81 1.81 8.32
CA GLY A 51 3.13 0.61 8.81
C GLY A 51 1.62 0.61 8.55
N ASP A 52 0.97 -0.47 8.96
CA ASP A 52 -0.42 -0.81 8.65
C ASP A 52 -0.64 -0.95 7.13
N LEU A 53 0.27 -1.70 6.50
CA LEU A 53 0.19 -1.98 5.05
C LEU A 53 -1.04 -2.82 4.75
N PHE A 54 -1.28 -3.84 5.58
CA PHE A 54 -2.45 -4.69 5.48
C PHE A 54 -3.48 -4.35 6.54
N HIS A 55 -4.76 -4.60 6.24
CA HIS A 55 -5.81 -4.45 7.25
C HIS A 55 -5.76 -5.55 8.32
N HIS A 56 -5.21 -6.71 7.99
CA HIS A 56 -5.11 -7.87 8.87
C HIS A 56 -3.72 -8.50 8.74
N TRP A 57 -3.15 -8.92 9.88
CA TRP A 57 -1.76 -9.39 9.99
C TRP A 57 -1.45 -10.61 9.13
N LYS A 58 -2.48 -11.41 8.86
CA LYS A 58 -2.44 -12.57 7.97
C LYS A 58 -3.22 -12.26 6.69
N PRO A 59 -2.65 -11.51 5.73
CA PRO A 59 -3.27 -11.32 4.43
C PRO A 59 -3.36 -12.65 3.67
N SER A 60 -4.31 -12.75 2.74
CA SER A 60 -4.40 -13.93 1.88
C SER A 60 -3.17 -14.03 0.95
N PRO A 61 -2.81 -15.23 0.48
CA PRO A 61 -1.79 -15.38 -0.55
C PRO A 61 -2.09 -14.58 -1.82
N TYR A 62 -3.37 -14.38 -2.16
CA TYR A 62 -3.78 -13.60 -3.32
C TYR A 62 -3.48 -12.12 -3.12
N LEU A 63 -3.92 -11.54 -1.99
CA LEU A 63 -3.61 -10.15 -1.64
C LEU A 63 -2.10 -9.89 -1.56
N LEU A 64 -1.32 -10.84 -1.04
CA LEU A 64 0.14 -10.76 -1.04
C LEU A 64 0.72 -10.72 -2.45
N SER A 65 0.26 -11.60 -3.34
CA SER A 65 0.72 -11.63 -4.74
C SER A 65 0.45 -10.31 -5.44
N GLU A 66 -0.78 -9.81 -5.35
CA GLU A 66 -1.19 -8.54 -5.97
C GLU A 66 -0.37 -7.37 -5.40
N THR A 67 -0.15 -7.35 -4.07
CA THR A 67 0.70 -6.33 -3.44
C THR A 67 2.12 -6.36 -3.99
N ILE A 68 2.71 -7.55 -4.16
CA ILE A 68 4.04 -7.70 -4.75
C ILE A 68 4.04 -7.19 -6.19
N ASP A 69 3.02 -7.52 -6.98
CA ASP A 69 2.93 -7.12 -8.39
C ASP A 69 2.83 -5.60 -8.56
N HIS A 70 2.13 -4.91 -7.67
CA HIS A 70 2.04 -3.44 -7.66
C HIS A 70 3.31 -2.75 -7.13
N LEU A 71 4.02 -3.37 -6.18
CA LEU A 71 5.19 -2.77 -5.54
C LEU A 71 6.53 -3.17 -6.19
N GLN A 72 6.56 -4.18 -7.06
CA GLN A 72 7.79 -4.72 -7.62
C GLN A 72 8.63 -3.63 -8.32
N GLY A 73 9.94 -3.67 -8.06
CA GLY A 73 10.89 -2.69 -8.63
C GLY A 73 10.84 -1.29 -8.00
N SER A 74 9.92 -1.03 -7.06
CA SER A 74 9.89 0.24 -6.33
C SER A 74 10.89 0.28 -5.17
N ARG A 75 11.34 1.49 -4.81
CA ARG A 75 12.10 1.74 -3.58
C ARG A 75 11.15 2.00 -2.41
N PHE A 76 10.40 0.97 -2.03
CA PHE A 76 9.40 1.00 -0.96
C PHE A 76 9.95 0.38 0.32
N TYR A 77 10.00 1.16 1.39
CA TYR A 77 10.44 0.72 2.72
C TYR A 77 9.29 0.87 3.70
N THR A 78 8.97 -0.21 4.43
CA THR A 78 7.93 -0.19 5.45
C THR A 78 8.42 -0.79 6.76
N VAL A 79 7.81 -0.35 7.85
CA VAL A 79 7.83 -1.04 9.15
C VAL A 79 6.48 -1.72 9.37
N TYR A 80 6.36 -2.55 10.40
CA TYR A 80 5.08 -3.13 10.82
C TYR A 80 4.30 -2.10 11.65
N GLY A 81 3.02 -1.93 11.34
CA GLY A 81 2.06 -1.26 12.22
C GLY A 81 1.33 -2.25 13.13
N GLN A 82 0.30 -1.79 13.86
CA GLN A 82 -0.46 -2.64 14.77
C GLN A 82 -1.31 -3.71 14.05
N HIS A 83 -1.80 -3.41 12.84
CA HIS A 83 -2.60 -4.33 12.03
C HIS A 83 -1.74 -5.40 11.35
N ASP A 84 -0.45 -5.13 11.15
CA ASP A 84 0.49 -6.07 10.53
C ASP A 84 1.00 -7.14 11.51
N LEU A 85 0.69 -7.02 12.82
CA LEU A 85 1.14 -7.94 13.87
C LEU A 85 0.08 -8.97 14.27
N PRO A 86 0.47 -10.22 14.65
CA PRO A 86 -0.46 -11.24 15.10
C PRO A 86 -1.40 -10.79 16.22
N GLN A 87 -2.68 -11.12 16.07
CA GLN A 87 -3.77 -10.86 17.02
C GLN A 87 -4.45 -12.15 17.44
#